data_AF-A0A4Y7S1S9-F1
#
_entry.id   AF-A0A4Y7S1S9-F1
#
_cell.length_a   1.000
_cell.length_b   1.000
_cell.length_c   1.000
_cell.angle_alpha   90.00
_cell.angle_beta   90.00
_cell.angle_gamma   90.00
#
_symmetry.space_group_name_H-M   'P 1'
#
loop_
_entity.id
_entity.type
_entity.pdbx_description
1 polymer ?
#
loop_
_entity_poly.entity_id
_entity_poly.type
_entity_poly.pdbx_seq_one_letter_code
_entity_poly.pdbx_strand_id
1 'polypeptide(L)'
;MPNKLISMQEAVAQYTWDGMQYAHGASLSVGADSLAFGREMVRQGRKHLHVLSHCCAQQLNLLCAAEAVDRIETAFSGLEVYGFPYGLRRAVESGRTVVEDYSNLNFSLRLLAGAMNWPFCPTVSGYGSDQEWRSAFSPEEYPCERKIPEVMDPFTGKTCHVLSPLKPDVAVIHVTMADPDGNAIMLGTEWNRYELSRAAKKVVLQADLIVDTGCMRQYPNLVRIPDVVVDAVVYWPMGVWPQCSTGLYDSDEEHMYYMNSAMKTPEGFAEYKQKYIDSYNTFEEYLEVIGQERINKLQDTTTWYLMDPYRKWIMSDEEIAKLTDGRQRG
;
A
#
# COMPACT_ATOMS: atom_id res chain seq x y z
N MET A 1 18.96 1.62 -20.17
CA MET A 1 17.52 1.46 -19.92
C MET A 1 17.08 2.63 -19.04
N PRO A 2 15.82 3.07 -19.10
CA PRO A 2 15.42 4.26 -18.35
C PRO A 2 15.50 3.96 -16.86
N ASN A 3 16.35 4.71 -16.14
CA ASN A 3 16.37 4.69 -14.69
C ASN A 3 15.06 5.29 -14.16
N LYS A 4 14.28 4.50 -13.43
CA LYS A 4 12.99 4.90 -12.84
C LYS A 4 13.10 5.33 -11.37
N LEU A 5 14.32 5.35 -10.83
CA LEU A 5 14.56 5.84 -9.48
C LEU A 5 14.32 7.36 -9.39
N ILE A 6 13.36 7.74 -8.56
CA ILE A 6 13.02 9.13 -8.24
C ILE A 6 12.84 9.30 -6.73
N SER A 7 12.97 10.53 -6.23
CA SER A 7 12.80 10.78 -4.80
C SER A 7 11.34 10.55 -4.34
N MET A 8 11.15 10.35 -3.03
CA MET A 8 9.80 10.18 -2.46
C MET A 8 8.91 11.40 -2.75
N GLN A 9 9.49 12.58 -2.66
CA GLN A 9 8.87 13.89 -2.88
C GLN A 9 8.45 14.03 -4.34
N GLU A 10 9.36 13.71 -5.27
CA GLU A 10 9.08 13.68 -6.70
C GLU A 10 7.96 12.69 -7.02
N ALA A 11 8.00 11.48 -6.44
CA ALA A 11 7.01 10.45 -6.68
C ALA A 11 5.61 10.86 -6.21
N VAL A 12 5.48 11.40 -4.99
CA VAL A 12 4.20 11.90 -4.49
C VAL A 12 3.74 13.13 -5.28
N ALA A 13 4.64 14.05 -5.64
CA ALA A 13 4.27 15.23 -6.41
C ALA A 13 3.76 14.87 -7.81
N GLN A 14 4.40 13.91 -8.47
CA GLN A 14 4.13 13.51 -9.85
C GLN A 14 2.94 12.55 -9.99
N TYR A 15 2.81 11.58 -9.08
CA TYR A 15 1.86 10.47 -9.21
C TYR A 15 0.65 10.61 -8.30
N THR A 16 0.52 11.66 -7.49
CA THR A 16 -0.68 11.84 -6.67
C THR A 16 -1.37 13.17 -6.92
N TRP A 17 -2.69 13.18 -6.81
CA TRP A 17 -3.53 14.37 -6.92
C TRP A 17 -4.81 14.18 -6.09
N ASP A 18 -5.47 15.27 -5.76
CA ASP A 18 -6.71 15.24 -4.98
C ASP A 18 -7.85 14.62 -5.81
N GLY A 19 -8.67 13.77 -5.20
CA GLY A 19 -9.79 13.11 -5.89
C GLY A 19 -9.43 11.80 -6.61
N MET A 20 -8.17 11.34 -6.55
CA MET A 20 -7.75 10.13 -7.26
C MET A 20 -8.23 8.84 -6.59
N GLN A 21 -8.32 7.76 -7.39
CA GLN A 21 -8.36 6.40 -6.86
C GLN A 21 -6.95 5.94 -6.49
N TYR A 22 -6.67 5.93 -5.18
CA TYR A 22 -5.40 5.52 -4.62
C TYR A 22 -5.48 4.10 -4.08
N ALA A 23 -4.62 3.21 -4.55
CA ALA A 23 -4.45 1.90 -3.94
C ALA A 23 -3.09 1.81 -3.26
N HIS A 24 -3.05 1.17 -2.10
CA HIS A 24 -1.80 0.83 -1.43
C HIS A 24 -1.82 -0.59 -0.90
N GLY A 25 -0.63 -1.15 -0.75
CA GLY A 25 -0.44 -2.48 -0.16
C GLY A 25 -1.13 -3.57 -0.98
N ALA A 26 -2.22 -4.14 -0.47
CA ALA A 26 -2.87 -5.38 -0.89
C ALA A 26 -2.26 -6.66 -0.31
N SER A 27 -1.95 -6.61 0.98
CA SER A 27 -1.30 -7.66 1.77
C SER A 27 -1.77 -7.61 3.23
N LEU A 28 -1.10 -8.35 4.12
CA LEU A 28 -1.39 -8.39 5.56
C LEU A 28 -1.45 -7.00 6.21
N SER A 29 -2.28 -6.86 7.24
CA SER A 29 -2.49 -5.60 7.95
C SER A 29 -1.27 -5.10 8.74
N VAL A 30 -0.31 -5.99 8.99
CA VAL A 30 1.00 -5.70 9.58
C VAL A 30 2.07 -6.15 8.60
N GLY A 31 2.50 -5.22 7.76
CA GLY A 31 3.53 -5.41 6.74
C GLY A 31 3.04 -5.02 5.36
N ALA A 32 3.95 -4.56 4.50
CA ALA A 32 3.68 -4.18 3.10
C ALA A 32 2.74 -2.97 2.85
N ASP A 33 2.37 -2.17 3.85
CA ASP A 33 1.88 -0.81 3.57
C ASP A 33 3.03 0.07 3.08
N SER A 34 2.76 0.99 2.16
CA SER A 34 3.75 1.98 1.72
C SER A 34 3.70 3.19 2.64
N LEU A 35 4.00 2.97 3.92
CA LEU A 35 3.68 3.94 4.98
C LEU A 35 4.47 5.25 4.84
N ALA A 36 5.75 5.19 4.48
CA ALA A 36 6.55 6.38 4.19
C ALA A 36 5.94 7.22 3.05
N PHE A 37 5.47 6.58 1.98
CA PHE A 37 4.72 7.26 0.92
C PHE A 37 3.43 7.91 1.44
N GLY A 38 2.71 7.22 2.34
CA GLY A 38 1.54 7.78 3.02
C GLY A 38 1.86 9.02 3.87
N ARG A 39 2.99 9.01 4.59
CA ARG A 39 3.47 10.18 5.35
C ARG A 39 3.79 11.35 4.42
N GLU A 40 4.43 11.09 3.28
CA GLU A 40 4.72 12.13 2.29
C GLU A 40 3.44 12.68 1.65
N MET A 41 2.43 11.85 1.36
CA MET A 41 1.11 12.35 0.91
C MET A 41 0.47 13.29 1.94
N VAL A 42 0.59 12.99 3.23
CA VAL A 42 0.14 13.87 4.31
C VAL A 42 0.95 15.17 4.36
N ARG A 43 2.28 15.09 4.18
CA ARG A 43 3.18 16.26 4.14
C ARG A 43 2.80 17.21 3.00
N GLN A 44 2.57 16.67 1.81
CA GLN A 44 2.15 17.45 0.62
C GLN A 44 0.66 17.85 0.66
N GLY A 45 -0.07 17.47 1.70
CA GLY A 45 -1.45 17.91 1.92
C GLY A 45 -2.47 17.34 0.94
N ARG A 46 -2.27 16.12 0.44
CA ARG A 46 -3.23 15.43 -0.44
C ARG A 46 -4.56 15.20 0.27
N LYS A 47 -5.67 15.39 -0.47
CA LYS A 47 -7.04 15.31 0.07
C LYS A 47 -8.01 14.66 -0.91
N HIS A 48 -9.23 14.43 -0.43
CA HIS A 48 -10.34 13.91 -1.22
C HIS A 48 -10.06 12.56 -1.88
N LEU A 49 -9.23 11.72 -1.25
CA LEU A 49 -8.81 10.45 -1.81
C LEU A 49 -9.95 9.44 -1.80
N HIS A 50 -10.04 8.66 -2.88
CA HIS A 50 -10.79 7.41 -2.91
C HIS A 50 -9.80 6.26 -2.72
N VAL A 51 -9.72 5.72 -1.51
CA VAL A 51 -8.72 4.70 -1.15
C VAL A 51 -9.24 3.29 -1.38
N LEU A 52 -8.49 2.48 -2.11
CA LEU A 52 -8.69 1.05 -2.28
C LEU A 52 -7.69 0.32 -1.37
N SER A 53 -8.16 -0.29 -0.29
CA SER A 53 -7.30 -0.94 0.70
C SER A 53 -7.73 -2.38 0.96
N HIS A 54 -6.91 -3.35 0.53
CA HIS A 54 -7.16 -4.76 0.80
C HIS A 54 -6.34 -5.24 1.99
N CYS A 55 -7.00 -5.44 3.13
CA CYS A 55 -6.39 -5.88 4.40
C CYS A 55 -5.34 -4.92 5.00
N CYS A 56 -5.12 -3.76 4.41
CA CYS A 56 -4.10 -2.81 4.82
C CYS A 56 -4.70 -1.74 5.74
N ALA A 57 -4.07 -1.51 6.90
CA ALA A 57 -4.71 -0.76 7.97
C ALA A 57 -3.92 0.47 8.45
N GLN A 58 -2.59 0.43 8.53
CA GLN A 58 -1.86 1.52 9.21
C GLN A 58 -1.73 2.76 8.33
N GLN A 59 -1.48 2.59 7.03
CA GLN A 59 -1.47 3.71 6.10
C GLN A 59 -2.87 4.30 5.92
N LEU A 60 -3.91 3.48 5.85
CA LEU A 60 -5.29 3.95 5.82
C LEU A 60 -5.65 4.72 7.10
N ASN A 61 -5.27 4.20 8.26
CA ASN A 61 -5.46 4.84 9.56
C ASN A 61 -4.81 6.24 9.60
N LEU A 62 -3.58 6.37 9.10
CA LEU A 62 -2.86 7.64 8.98
C LEU A 62 -3.59 8.63 8.07
N LEU A 63 -3.95 8.21 6.85
CA LEU A 63 -4.60 9.08 5.87
C LEU A 63 -6.00 9.54 6.36
N CYS A 64 -6.74 8.67 7.03
CA CYS A 64 -8.01 9.04 7.67
C CYS A 64 -7.81 10.02 8.83
N ALA A 65 -6.79 9.82 9.66
CA ALA A 65 -6.47 10.76 10.74
C ALA A 65 -6.09 12.15 10.20
N ALA A 66 -5.41 12.20 9.06
CA ALA A 66 -5.08 13.41 8.32
C ALA A 66 -6.27 14.05 7.59
N GLU A 67 -7.46 13.44 7.66
CA GLU A 67 -8.67 13.90 6.97
C GLU A 67 -8.51 13.95 5.44
N ALA A 68 -7.66 13.08 4.90
CA ALA A 68 -7.33 13.06 3.47
C ALA A 68 -8.26 12.17 2.63
N VAL A 69 -9.12 11.36 3.25
CA VAL A 69 -9.87 10.28 2.60
C VAL A 69 -11.38 10.54 2.65
N ASP A 70 -12.02 10.60 1.49
CA ASP A 70 -13.48 10.76 1.39
C ASP A 70 -14.18 9.42 1.23
N ARG A 71 -13.57 8.49 0.49
CA ARG A 71 -14.15 7.18 0.16
C ARG A 71 -13.15 6.07 0.37
N ILE A 72 -13.63 4.94 0.86
CA ILE A 72 -12.83 3.72 1.03
C ILE A 72 -13.58 2.56 0.40
N GLU A 73 -12.88 1.75 -0.37
CA GLU A 73 -13.29 0.37 -0.64
C GLU A 73 -12.33 -0.55 0.10
N THR A 74 -12.85 -1.45 0.94
CA THR A 74 -12.01 -2.38 1.70
C THR A 74 -12.71 -3.71 1.94
N ALA A 75 -11.93 -4.74 2.23
CA ALA A 75 -12.45 -6.00 2.73
C ALA A 75 -12.21 -6.22 4.23
N PHE A 76 -11.13 -5.65 4.73
CA PHE A 76 -10.74 -5.74 6.14
C PHE A 76 -9.79 -4.59 6.44
N SER A 77 -9.98 -3.97 7.61
CA SER A 77 -9.05 -2.98 8.14
C SER A 77 -8.98 -3.11 9.67
N GLY A 78 -7.90 -3.70 10.16
CA GLY A 78 -7.58 -3.84 11.57
C GLY A 78 -6.07 -3.84 11.77
N LEU A 79 -5.57 -3.42 12.93
CA LEU A 79 -4.14 -3.46 13.23
C LEU A 79 -3.76 -4.75 13.95
N GLU A 80 -4.48 -5.85 13.69
CA GLU A 80 -4.30 -7.15 14.34
C GLU A 80 -4.23 -7.02 15.88
N VAL A 81 -3.11 -7.46 16.47
CA VAL A 81 -2.85 -7.40 17.91
C VAL A 81 -2.77 -5.98 18.47
N TYR A 82 -2.53 -4.96 17.62
CA TYR A 82 -2.44 -3.55 18.02
C TYR A 82 -3.81 -2.85 18.10
N GLY A 83 -4.90 -3.55 17.78
CA GLY A 83 -6.27 -3.12 17.98
C GLY A 83 -6.93 -2.46 16.77
N PHE A 84 -7.99 -1.70 17.03
CA PHE A 84 -8.76 -1.01 15.96
C PHE A 84 -8.07 0.29 15.53
N PRO A 85 -8.08 0.63 14.23
CA PRO A 85 -7.50 1.86 13.70
C PRO A 85 -8.33 3.09 14.13
N TYR A 86 -7.82 3.87 15.09
CA TYR A 86 -8.59 4.97 15.67
C TYR A 86 -8.84 6.14 14.70
N GLY A 87 -7.90 6.44 13.82
CA GLY A 87 -8.03 7.46 12.78
C GLY A 87 -9.11 7.11 11.76
N LEU A 88 -9.13 5.84 11.29
CA LEU A 88 -10.20 5.33 10.45
C LEU A 88 -11.55 5.42 11.17
N ARG A 89 -11.63 4.91 12.40
CA ARG A 89 -12.85 4.94 13.21
C ARG A 89 -13.40 6.37 13.34
N ARG A 90 -12.56 7.33 13.70
CA ARG A 90 -12.95 8.75 13.82
C ARG A 90 -13.50 9.29 12.51
N ALA A 91 -12.84 9.00 11.39
CA ALA A 91 -13.25 9.47 10.08
C ALA A 91 -14.63 8.92 9.67
N VAL A 92 -14.88 7.64 9.92
CA VAL A 92 -16.17 6.99 9.63
C VAL A 92 -17.29 7.44 10.58
N GLU A 93 -17.05 7.44 11.90
CA GLU A 93 -18.05 7.84 12.90
C GLU A 93 -18.45 9.32 12.75
N SER A 94 -17.55 10.16 12.23
CA SER A 94 -17.86 11.57 11.92
C SER A 94 -18.74 11.78 10.67
N GLY A 95 -18.92 10.74 9.85
CA GLY A 95 -19.60 10.83 8.55
C GLY A 95 -18.78 11.48 7.44
N ARG A 96 -17.51 11.82 7.70
CA ARG A 96 -16.61 12.41 6.69
C ARG A 96 -16.19 11.41 5.63
N THR A 97 -15.94 10.17 6.04
CA THR A 97 -15.47 9.10 5.16
C THR A 97 -16.50 8.00 5.07
N VAL A 98 -16.85 7.62 3.84
CA VAL A 98 -17.73 6.48 3.58
C VAL A 98 -16.91 5.23 3.27
N VAL A 99 -17.29 4.09 3.85
CA VAL A 99 -16.60 2.81 3.68
C VAL A 99 -17.53 1.84 2.97
N GLU A 100 -17.17 1.49 1.75
CA GLU A 100 -17.80 0.43 0.98
C GLU A 100 -17.07 -0.88 1.25
N ASP A 101 -17.78 -1.86 1.81
CA ASP A 101 -17.20 -3.13 2.20
C ASP A 101 -17.48 -4.23 1.17
N TYR A 102 -16.46 -5.06 0.95
CA TYR A 102 -16.54 -6.29 0.15
C TYR A 102 -15.97 -7.45 0.97
N SER A 103 -16.26 -8.69 0.61
CA SER A 103 -15.52 -9.82 1.20
C SER A 103 -14.07 -9.83 0.70
N ASN A 104 -13.16 -10.49 1.44
CA ASN A 104 -11.76 -10.65 0.99
C ASN A 104 -11.66 -11.34 -0.38
N LEU A 105 -12.55 -12.31 -0.65
CA LEU A 105 -12.63 -12.96 -1.95
C LEU A 105 -13.10 -11.98 -3.03
N ASN A 106 -14.15 -11.20 -2.76
CA ASN A 106 -14.66 -10.20 -3.70
C ASN A 106 -13.59 -9.18 -4.06
N PHE A 107 -12.87 -8.64 -3.08
CA PHE A 107 -11.81 -7.67 -3.35
C PHE A 107 -10.68 -8.26 -4.22
N SER A 108 -10.24 -9.49 -3.90
CA SER A 108 -9.24 -10.22 -4.69
C SER A 108 -9.70 -10.44 -6.14
N LEU A 109 -10.94 -10.89 -6.34
CA LEU A 109 -11.51 -11.12 -7.67
C LEU A 109 -11.60 -9.82 -8.47
N ARG A 110 -11.92 -8.69 -7.83
CA ARG A 110 -11.99 -7.39 -8.50
C ARG A 110 -10.63 -6.87 -8.92
N LEU A 111 -9.57 -7.09 -8.12
CA LEU A 111 -8.20 -6.81 -8.52
C LEU A 111 -7.75 -7.71 -9.68
N LEU A 112 -8.04 -9.01 -9.62
CA LEU A 112 -7.75 -9.96 -10.70
C LEU A 112 -8.45 -9.54 -12.01
N ALA A 113 -9.72 -9.16 -11.93
CA ALA A 113 -10.47 -8.66 -13.09
C ALA A 113 -9.85 -7.39 -13.67
N GLY A 114 -9.39 -6.48 -12.81
CA GLY A 114 -8.62 -5.30 -13.19
C GLY A 114 -7.35 -5.66 -13.95
N ALA A 115 -6.55 -6.55 -13.38
CA ALA A 115 -5.29 -7.03 -13.95
C ALA A 115 -5.47 -7.70 -15.33
N MET A 116 -6.56 -8.44 -15.51
CA MET A 116 -6.90 -9.11 -16.77
C MET A 116 -7.64 -8.19 -17.75
N ASN A 117 -7.90 -6.93 -17.35
CA ASN A 117 -8.71 -5.97 -18.09
C ASN A 117 -10.10 -6.52 -18.48
N TRP A 118 -10.70 -7.34 -17.61
CA TRP A 118 -12.05 -7.87 -17.80
C TRP A 118 -13.11 -6.78 -17.63
N PRO A 119 -14.29 -6.92 -18.27
CA PRO A 119 -15.41 -6.02 -18.05
C PRO A 119 -16.07 -6.21 -16.67
N PHE A 120 -16.04 -7.44 -16.15
CA PHE A 120 -16.53 -7.86 -14.83
C PHE A 120 -15.89 -9.21 -14.45
N CYS A 121 -16.03 -9.62 -13.19
CA CYS A 121 -15.69 -10.99 -12.77
C CYS A 121 -16.85 -11.66 -12.02
N PRO A 122 -17.06 -12.97 -12.20
CA PRO A 122 -18.05 -13.71 -11.42
C PRO A 122 -17.60 -13.82 -9.97
N THR A 123 -18.56 -13.83 -9.05
CA THR A 123 -18.33 -14.12 -7.63
C THR A 123 -19.34 -15.14 -7.10
N VAL A 124 -18.90 -15.84 -6.06
CA VAL A 124 -19.71 -16.74 -5.23
C VAL A 124 -19.81 -16.25 -3.78
N SER A 125 -19.32 -15.03 -3.50
CA SER A 125 -19.21 -14.46 -2.16
C SER A 125 -19.96 -13.14 -2.05
N GLY A 126 -20.51 -12.88 -0.87
CA GLY A 126 -21.28 -11.67 -0.56
C GLY A 126 -22.77 -11.75 -0.91
N TYR A 127 -23.16 -12.65 -1.83
CA TYR A 127 -24.57 -12.85 -2.16
C TYR A 127 -25.37 -13.40 -0.95
N GLY A 128 -26.60 -12.93 -0.78
CA GLY A 128 -27.48 -13.23 0.36
C GLY A 128 -27.13 -12.47 1.64
N SER A 129 -26.23 -11.48 1.59
CA SER A 129 -25.78 -10.71 2.75
C SER A 129 -25.93 -9.20 2.55
N ASP A 130 -25.75 -8.42 3.62
CA ASP A 130 -25.71 -6.95 3.51
C ASP A 130 -24.60 -6.45 2.57
N GLN A 131 -23.54 -7.24 2.30
CA GLN A 131 -22.52 -6.85 1.31
C GLN A 131 -23.07 -6.81 -0.12
N GLU A 132 -24.13 -7.56 -0.42
CA GLU A 132 -24.88 -7.47 -1.67
C GLU A 132 -25.84 -6.28 -1.64
N TRP A 133 -26.68 -6.21 -0.61
CA TRP A 133 -27.84 -5.31 -0.60
C TRP A 133 -27.57 -3.89 -0.09
N ARG A 134 -26.41 -3.63 0.53
CA ARG A 134 -26.04 -2.30 1.05
C ARG A 134 -24.84 -1.75 0.30
N SER A 135 -24.94 -0.49 -0.09
CA SER A 135 -23.82 0.28 -0.65
C SER A 135 -23.63 1.58 0.15
N ALA A 136 -22.44 1.79 0.69
CA ALA A 136 -22.08 3.05 1.33
C ALA A 136 -22.00 4.22 0.33
N PHE A 137 -21.80 3.94 -0.96
CA PHE A 137 -21.81 4.95 -2.02
C PHE A 137 -23.22 5.29 -2.56
N SER A 138 -24.24 4.52 -2.19
CA SER A 138 -25.65 4.79 -2.51
C SER A 138 -26.55 4.33 -1.35
N PRO A 139 -26.43 4.95 -0.16
CA PRO A 139 -27.08 4.47 1.06
C PRO A 139 -28.62 4.51 1.03
N GLU A 140 -29.19 5.34 0.15
CA GLU A 140 -30.63 5.44 -0.10
C GLU A 140 -31.21 4.27 -0.93
N GLU A 141 -30.36 3.48 -1.59
CA GLU A 141 -30.76 2.33 -2.40
C GLU A 141 -30.80 1.05 -1.55
N TYR A 142 -32.00 0.52 -1.29
CA TYR A 142 -32.16 -0.76 -0.59
C TYR A 142 -33.35 -1.60 -1.13
N PRO A 143 -33.09 -2.85 -1.59
CA PRO A 143 -31.78 -3.45 -1.80
C PRO A 143 -31.00 -2.73 -2.93
N CYS A 144 -29.68 -2.60 -2.78
CA CYS A 144 -28.81 -2.15 -3.86
C CYS A 144 -28.60 -3.26 -4.87
N GLU A 145 -29.15 -3.11 -6.08
CA GLU A 145 -29.03 -4.13 -7.14
C GLU A 145 -27.77 -3.93 -7.98
N ARG A 146 -27.08 -2.80 -7.82
CA ARG A 146 -25.96 -2.39 -8.67
C ARG A 146 -24.59 -2.76 -8.12
N LYS A 147 -24.46 -3.07 -6.82
CA LYS A 147 -23.17 -3.39 -6.17
C LYS A 147 -22.65 -4.76 -6.58
N ILE A 148 -23.52 -5.78 -6.52
CA ILE A 148 -23.22 -7.15 -6.96
C ILE A 148 -24.37 -7.63 -7.88
N PRO A 149 -24.47 -7.12 -9.12
CA PRO A 149 -25.58 -7.45 -10.00
C PRO A 149 -25.54 -8.91 -10.45
N GLU A 150 -26.72 -9.39 -10.84
CA GLU A 150 -26.92 -10.70 -11.45
C GLU A 150 -26.78 -10.64 -12.99
N VAL A 151 -26.15 -11.67 -13.57
CA VAL A 151 -26.10 -11.89 -15.02
C VAL A 151 -26.43 -13.34 -15.34
N MET A 152 -27.01 -13.59 -16.51
CA MET A 152 -27.27 -14.94 -16.99
C MET A 152 -26.00 -15.52 -17.63
N ASP A 153 -25.53 -16.66 -17.12
CA ASP A 153 -24.49 -17.45 -17.75
C ASP A 153 -24.98 -17.98 -19.10
N PRO A 154 -24.38 -17.56 -20.24
CA PRO A 154 -24.83 -17.97 -21.56
C PRO A 154 -24.58 -19.46 -21.86
N PHE A 155 -23.73 -20.14 -21.09
CA PHE A 155 -23.40 -21.55 -21.30
C PHE A 155 -24.34 -22.50 -20.54
N THR A 156 -24.82 -22.08 -19.37
CA THR A 156 -25.67 -22.94 -18.50
C THR A 156 -27.10 -22.44 -18.34
N GLY A 157 -27.38 -21.18 -18.72
CA GLY A 157 -28.66 -20.52 -18.49
C GLY A 157 -28.94 -20.20 -17.01
N LYS A 158 -27.97 -20.42 -16.12
CA LYS A 158 -28.10 -20.10 -14.69
C LYS A 158 -27.68 -18.67 -14.42
N THR A 159 -28.27 -18.05 -13.42
CA THR A 159 -27.86 -16.73 -12.95
C THR A 159 -26.57 -16.84 -12.13
N CYS A 160 -25.64 -15.90 -12.33
CA CYS A 160 -24.47 -15.71 -11.48
C CYS A 160 -24.32 -14.24 -11.07
N HIS A 161 -23.63 -14.01 -9.97
CA HIS A 161 -23.34 -12.68 -9.44
C HIS A 161 -22.00 -12.19 -9.99
N VAL A 162 -21.90 -10.91 -10.29
CA VAL A 162 -20.67 -10.33 -10.84
C VAL A 162 -20.25 -9.07 -10.10
N LEU A 163 -18.96 -8.76 -10.19
CA LEU A 163 -18.35 -7.59 -9.59
C LEU A 163 -17.68 -6.74 -10.66
N SER A 164 -17.63 -5.42 -10.42
CA SER A 164 -16.86 -4.50 -11.23
C SER A 164 -15.36 -4.63 -10.95
N PRO A 165 -14.49 -4.58 -11.98
CA PRO A 165 -13.05 -4.62 -11.81
C PRO A 165 -12.53 -3.37 -11.09
N LEU A 166 -11.48 -3.52 -10.28
CA LEU A 166 -10.74 -2.39 -9.72
C LEU A 166 -9.68 -1.92 -10.72
N LYS A 167 -9.62 -0.62 -10.99
CA LYS A 167 -8.60 0.00 -11.85
C LYS A 167 -8.08 1.30 -11.23
N PRO A 168 -7.32 1.22 -10.11
CA PRO A 168 -6.81 2.40 -9.42
C PRO A 168 -6.08 3.32 -10.37
N ASP A 169 -6.17 4.62 -10.12
CA ASP A 169 -5.40 5.60 -10.85
C ASP A 169 -3.91 5.39 -10.57
N VAL A 170 -3.55 5.22 -9.29
CA VAL A 170 -2.18 4.93 -8.85
C VAL A 170 -2.19 3.84 -7.79
N ALA A 171 -1.30 2.87 -7.93
CA ALA A 171 -0.95 1.92 -6.89
C ALA A 171 0.47 2.17 -6.38
N VAL A 172 0.61 2.24 -5.06
CA VAL A 172 1.92 2.27 -4.41
C VAL A 172 2.12 0.96 -3.66
N ILE A 173 3.16 0.24 -4.06
CA ILE A 173 3.41 -1.13 -3.61
C ILE A 173 4.77 -1.18 -2.93
N HIS A 174 4.77 -1.62 -1.67
CA HIS A 174 5.99 -1.93 -0.97
C HIS A 174 6.60 -3.23 -1.48
N VAL A 175 7.91 -3.20 -1.71
CA VAL A 175 8.71 -4.36 -2.12
C VAL A 175 9.98 -4.44 -1.28
N THR A 176 10.45 -5.66 -1.00
CA THR A 176 11.71 -5.86 -0.25
C THR A 176 12.89 -5.29 -1.02
N MET A 177 12.94 -5.53 -2.33
CA MET A 177 13.99 -4.98 -3.19
C MET A 177 13.51 -4.72 -4.61
N ALA A 178 14.06 -3.69 -5.22
CA ALA A 178 13.87 -3.35 -6.63
C ALA A 178 15.21 -3.03 -7.31
N ASP A 179 15.27 -3.16 -8.63
CA ASP A 179 16.37 -2.61 -9.41
C ASP A 179 15.99 -1.22 -9.97
N PRO A 180 16.95 -0.45 -10.51
CA PRO A 180 16.67 0.88 -11.08
C PRO A 180 15.71 0.88 -12.28
N ASP A 181 15.56 -0.26 -12.96
CA ASP A 181 14.68 -0.38 -14.13
C ASP A 181 13.20 -0.60 -13.71
N GLY A 182 12.94 -1.04 -12.47
CA GLY A 182 11.61 -1.27 -11.91
C GLY A 182 11.24 -2.74 -11.74
N ASN A 183 12.17 -3.66 -11.88
CA ASN A 183 11.94 -5.07 -11.53
C ASN A 183 11.98 -5.23 -10.01
N ALA A 184 11.07 -6.02 -9.46
CA ALA A 184 10.98 -6.18 -8.01
C ALA A 184 10.86 -7.63 -7.55
N ILE A 185 11.55 -7.91 -6.45
CA ILE A 185 11.44 -9.13 -5.66
C ILE A 185 10.85 -8.77 -4.30
N MET A 186 9.85 -9.53 -3.88
CA MET A 186 9.21 -9.41 -2.57
C MET A 186 9.48 -10.68 -1.78
N LEU A 187 10.02 -10.54 -0.58
CA LEU A 187 10.12 -11.64 0.37
C LEU A 187 8.83 -11.75 1.17
N GLY A 188 8.50 -12.97 1.60
CA GLY A 188 7.24 -13.27 2.29
C GLY A 188 6.06 -13.43 1.33
N THR A 189 4.84 -13.28 1.86
CA THR A 189 3.62 -13.56 1.11
C THR A 189 3.31 -12.43 0.13
N GLU A 190 3.05 -12.77 -1.14
CA GLU A 190 2.74 -11.81 -2.20
C GLU A 190 1.35 -11.16 -2.05
N TRP A 191 0.36 -11.93 -1.60
CA TRP A 191 -1.06 -11.53 -1.58
C TRP A 191 -1.51 -11.01 -2.94
N ASN A 192 -2.24 -9.89 -2.99
CA ASN A 192 -2.79 -9.35 -4.24
C ASN A 192 -1.92 -8.25 -4.85
N ARG A 193 -0.65 -8.12 -4.42
CA ARG A 193 0.29 -7.14 -4.99
C ARG A 193 0.57 -7.42 -6.47
N TYR A 194 0.57 -8.69 -6.86
CA TYR A 194 0.72 -9.11 -8.24
C TYR A 194 -0.42 -8.58 -9.13
N GLU A 195 -1.66 -8.79 -8.72
CA GLU A 195 -2.85 -8.31 -9.41
C GLU A 195 -2.91 -6.78 -9.36
N LEU A 196 -2.64 -6.18 -8.20
CA LEU A 196 -2.67 -4.73 -8.02
C LEU A 196 -1.72 -4.01 -9.00
N SER A 197 -0.49 -4.52 -9.15
CA SER A 197 0.49 -3.94 -10.09
C SER A 197 0.04 -3.97 -11.55
N ARG A 198 -0.90 -4.84 -11.92
CA ARG A 198 -1.44 -4.96 -13.29
C ARG A 198 -2.79 -4.26 -13.45
N ALA A 199 -3.53 -4.11 -12.35
CA ALA A 199 -4.83 -3.44 -12.32
C ALA A 199 -4.70 -1.91 -12.33
N ALA A 200 -3.63 -1.37 -11.75
CA ALA A 200 -3.41 0.07 -11.66
C ALA A 200 -3.02 0.70 -13.00
N LYS A 201 -3.42 1.95 -13.22
CA LYS A 201 -2.98 2.74 -14.39
C LYS A 201 -1.55 3.23 -14.24
N LYS A 202 -1.12 3.49 -13.00
CA LYS A 202 0.24 3.87 -12.62
C LYS A 202 0.72 3.05 -11.43
N VAL A 203 1.98 2.62 -11.47
CA VAL A 203 2.60 1.86 -10.38
C VAL A 203 3.87 2.54 -9.90
N VAL A 204 3.91 2.82 -8.60
CA VAL A 204 5.10 3.28 -7.88
C VAL A 204 5.53 2.19 -6.91
N LEU A 205 6.80 1.81 -6.95
CA LEU A 205 7.38 0.89 -5.99
C LEU A 205 8.06 1.67 -4.87
N GLN A 206 7.75 1.33 -3.61
CA GLN A 206 8.53 1.76 -2.44
C GLN A 206 9.41 0.58 -2.01
N ALA A 207 10.71 0.68 -2.25
CA ALA A 207 11.66 -0.40 -1.98
C ALA A 207 12.49 -0.11 -0.72
N ASP A 208 12.64 -1.11 0.14
CA ASP A 208 13.61 -1.02 1.25
C ASP A 208 15.05 -1.07 0.77
N LEU A 209 15.30 -1.77 -0.35
CA LEU A 209 16.63 -1.97 -0.92
C LEU A 209 16.62 -1.76 -2.43
N ILE A 210 17.68 -1.15 -2.95
CA ILE A 210 17.99 -1.17 -4.37
C ILE A 210 19.09 -2.19 -4.62
N VAL A 211 18.91 -3.01 -5.66
CA VAL A 211 19.88 -4.02 -6.08
C VAL A 211 20.30 -3.82 -7.53
N ASP A 212 21.50 -4.27 -7.87
CA ASP A 212 21.95 -4.34 -9.25
C ASP A 212 21.00 -5.23 -10.09
N THR A 213 20.71 -4.83 -11.32
CA THR A 213 19.84 -5.57 -12.26
C THR A 213 20.33 -7.01 -12.51
N GLY A 214 21.62 -7.30 -12.31
CA GLY A 214 22.16 -8.66 -12.30
C GLY A 214 21.47 -9.58 -11.29
N CYS A 215 21.00 -9.06 -10.16
CA CYS A 215 20.18 -9.79 -9.19
C CYS A 215 18.89 -10.34 -9.84
N MET A 216 18.18 -9.48 -10.56
CA MET A 216 16.92 -9.81 -11.23
C MET A 216 17.13 -10.85 -12.33
N ARG A 217 18.27 -10.77 -13.03
CA ARG A 217 18.69 -11.76 -14.03
C ARG A 217 19.13 -13.09 -13.43
N GLN A 218 19.71 -13.07 -12.23
CA GLN A 218 20.12 -14.27 -11.50
C GLN A 218 18.91 -15.03 -10.93
N TYR A 219 17.86 -14.30 -10.51
CA TYR A 219 16.64 -14.85 -9.91
C TYR A 219 15.37 -14.48 -10.68
N PRO A 220 15.28 -14.77 -11.99
CA PRO A 220 14.22 -14.23 -12.85
C PRO A 220 12.82 -14.72 -12.45
N ASN A 221 12.70 -15.94 -11.94
CA ASN A 221 11.42 -16.50 -11.48
C ASN A 221 10.91 -15.86 -10.17
N LEU A 222 11.78 -15.15 -9.44
CA LEU A 222 11.41 -14.45 -8.22
C LEU A 222 11.03 -12.99 -8.49
N VAL A 223 11.26 -12.49 -9.71
CA VAL A 223 10.76 -11.18 -10.15
C VAL A 223 9.25 -11.27 -10.32
N ARG A 224 8.52 -10.60 -9.44
CA ARG A 224 7.06 -10.68 -9.36
C ARG A 224 6.36 -9.50 -10.01
N ILE A 225 6.94 -8.32 -9.84
CA ILE A 225 6.53 -7.09 -10.53
C ILE A 225 7.64 -6.75 -11.52
N PRO A 226 7.41 -6.95 -12.83
CA PRO A 226 8.40 -6.62 -13.84
C PRO A 226 8.40 -5.12 -14.15
N ASP A 227 9.52 -4.61 -14.64
CA ASP A 227 9.71 -3.22 -15.04
C ASP A 227 8.59 -2.68 -15.94
N VAL A 228 8.08 -3.49 -16.87
CA VAL A 228 7.08 -3.05 -17.87
C VAL A 228 5.79 -2.48 -17.28
N VAL A 229 5.40 -2.87 -16.05
CA VAL A 229 4.22 -2.30 -15.38
C VAL A 229 4.55 -1.17 -14.42
N VAL A 230 5.83 -0.87 -14.19
CA VAL A 230 6.29 0.09 -13.18
C VAL A 230 6.63 1.44 -13.82
N ASP A 231 6.07 2.52 -13.26
CA ASP A 231 6.34 3.89 -13.68
C ASP A 231 7.47 4.54 -12.87
N ALA A 232 7.60 4.21 -11.58
CA ALA A 232 8.62 4.78 -10.70
C ALA A 232 9.06 3.82 -9.59
N VAL A 233 10.31 4.01 -9.13
CA VAL A 233 10.88 3.33 -7.96
C VAL A 233 11.37 4.39 -6.98
N VAL A 234 11.03 4.22 -5.70
CA VAL A 234 11.48 5.06 -4.58
C VAL A 234 12.28 4.18 -3.64
N TYR A 235 13.53 4.58 -3.36
CA TYR A 235 14.33 3.96 -2.31
C TYR A 235 13.99 4.63 -0.98
N TRP A 236 13.47 3.85 -0.03
CA TRP A 236 13.16 4.36 1.30
C TRP A 236 13.36 3.24 2.33
N PRO A 237 14.60 3.07 2.85
CA PRO A 237 14.88 2.04 3.85
C PRO A 237 14.03 2.27 5.11
N MET A 238 13.59 1.19 5.75
CA MET A 238 12.61 1.24 6.85
C MET A 238 11.28 1.87 6.42
N GLY A 239 10.92 1.80 5.13
CA GLY A 239 9.78 2.53 4.56
C GLY A 239 8.40 2.07 5.01
N VAL A 240 8.29 0.89 5.64
CA VAL A 240 7.03 0.42 6.22
C VAL A 240 6.98 0.55 7.74
N TRP A 241 8.07 1.01 8.38
CA TRP A 241 8.11 1.20 9.83
C TRP A 241 6.98 2.12 10.32
N PRO A 242 6.19 1.71 11.33
CA PRO A 242 6.52 0.69 12.34
C PRO A 242 6.10 -0.76 12.05
N GLN A 243 5.61 -1.09 10.86
CA GLN A 243 5.34 -2.47 10.48
C GLN A 243 6.66 -3.22 10.13
N CYS A 244 6.54 -4.52 9.85
CA CYS A 244 7.66 -5.37 9.47
C CYS A 244 7.89 -5.45 7.95
N SER A 245 9.15 -5.72 7.57
CA SER A 245 9.54 -6.07 6.21
C SER A 245 10.29 -7.40 6.25
N THR A 246 9.71 -8.43 5.63
CA THR A 246 10.20 -9.81 5.74
C THR A 246 11.66 -9.94 5.30
N GLY A 247 12.48 -10.51 6.18
CA GLY A 247 13.92 -10.68 5.97
C GLY A 247 14.77 -9.46 6.29
N LEU A 248 14.17 -8.29 6.55
CA LEU A 248 14.88 -7.04 6.82
C LEU A 248 14.70 -6.55 8.25
N TYR A 249 13.46 -6.45 8.74
CA TYR A 249 13.18 -5.96 10.08
C TYR A 249 11.81 -6.39 10.59
N ASP A 250 11.70 -6.57 11.91
CA ASP A 250 10.45 -6.87 12.60
C ASP A 250 9.62 -5.60 12.87
N SER A 251 8.40 -5.77 13.35
CA SER A 251 7.51 -4.67 13.73
C SER A 251 7.99 -3.98 14.99
N ASP A 252 7.91 -2.65 15.01
CA ASP A 252 8.14 -1.83 16.20
C ASP A 252 6.83 -1.73 16.99
N GLU A 253 6.56 -2.74 17.82
CA GLU A 253 5.30 -2.85 18.55
C GLU A 253 4.98 -1.60 19.39
N GLU A 254 6.00 -1.04 20.05
CA GLU A 254 5.85 0.17 20.86
C GLU A 254 5.38 1.34 20.00
N HIS A 255 5.99 1.53 18.83
CA HIS A 255 5.57 2.59 17.91
C HIS A 255 4.26 2.28 17.19
N MET A 256 3.90 1.01 16.96
CA MET A 256 2.58 0.62 16.47
C MET A 256 1.47 1.09 17.43
N TYR A 257 1.61 0.81 18.73
CA TYR A 257 0.67 1.27 19.76
C TYR A 257 0.65 2.79 19.92
N TYR A 258 1.83 3.43 19.94
CA TYR A 258 1.95 4.88 20.05
C TYR A 258 1.29 5.58 18.86
N MET A 259 1.63 5.17 17.63
CA MET A 259 1.06 5.73 16.41
C MET A 259 -0.47 5.60 16.41
N ASN A 260 -1.02 4.41 16.69
CA ASN A 260 -2.47 4.24 16.71
C ASN A 260 -3.12 5.15 17.77
N SER A 261 -2.56 5.22 18.97
CA SER A 261 -3.06 6.07 20.05
C SER A 261 -3.07 7.55 19.66
N ALA A 262 -2.04 8.03 18.96
CA ALA A 262 -1.96 9.40 18.47
C ALA A 262 -3.05 9.70 17.43
N MET A 263 -3.44 8.73 16.60
CA MET A 263 -4.53 8.89 15.62
C MET A 263 -5.92 9.07 16.25
N LYS A 264 -6.07 8.90 17.57
CA LYS A 264 -7.36 8.99 18.26
C LYS A 264 -7.94 10.40 18.28
N THR A 265 -7.14 11.44 18.47
CA THR A 265 -7.60 12.84 18.53
C THR A 265 -6.92 13.72 17.48
N PRO A 266 -7.52 14.84 17.06
CA PRO A 266 -6.87 15.79 16.16
C PRO A 266 -5.55 16.33 16.73
N GLU A 267 -5.49 16.58 18.03
CA GLU A 267 -4.31 17.08 18.72
C GLU A 267 -3.19 16.04 18.75
N GLY A 268 -3.53 14.77 19.05
CA GLY A 268 -2.56 13.67 19.02
C GLY A 268 -2.01 13.43 17.62
N PHE A 269 -2.86 13.54 16.60
CA PHE A 269 -2.41 13.46 15.20
C PHE A 269 -1.49 14.63 14.84
N ALA A 270 -1.80 15.86 15.27
CA ALA A 270 -0.96 17.02 15.00
C ALA A 270 0.44 16.88 15.63
N GLU A 271 0.52 16.38 16.88
CA GLU A 271 1.81 16.09 17.53
C GLU A 271 2.57 14.99 16.78
N TYR A 272 1.89 13.91 16.39
CA TYR A 272 2.50 12.84 15.61
C TYR A 272 3.02 13.34 14.27
N LYS A 273 2.24 14.15 13.55
CA LYS A 273 2.63 14.75 12.28
C LYS A 273 3.87 15.62 12.45
N GLN A 274 3.91 16.48 13.46
CA GLN A 274 5.08 17.33 13.71
C GLN A 274 6.35 16.50 13.93
N LYS A 275 6.26 15.42 14.71
CA LYS A 275 7.43 14.63 15.11
C LYS A 275 7.86 13.55 14.10
N TYR A 276 6.91 12.94 13.39
CA TYR A 276 7.15 11.77 12.53
C TYR A 276 6.78 11.98 11.07
N ILE A 277 6.46 13.23 10.67
CA ILE A 277 6.22 13.61 9.28
C ILE A 277 6.92 14.93 8.96
N ASP A 278 6.81 15.97 9.76
CA ASP A 278 7.36 17.30 9.41
C ASP A 278 8.83 17.50 9.85
N SER A 279 9.40 16.56 10.61
CA SER A 279 10.72 16.66 11.24
C SER A 279 11.89 16.22 10.37
N TYR A 280 11.63 15.62 9.20
CA TYR A 280 12.64 15.14 8.26
C TYR A 280 12.25 15.49 6.83
N ASN A 281 13.24 15.62 5.96
CA ASN A 281 13.10 15.77 4.53
C ASN A 281 13.83 14.65 3.78
N THR A 282 14.84 14.03 4.40
CA THR A 282 15.63 12.97 3.76
C THR A 282 15.33 11.61 4.38
N PHE A 283 15.69 10.52 3.71
CA PHE A 283 15.56 9.20 4.33
C PHE A 283 16.58 9.03 5.47
N GLU A 284 17.74 9.68 5.42
CA GLU A 284 18.73 9.67 6.50
C GLU A 284 18.17 10.32 7.78
N GLU A 285 17.56 11.51 7.65
CA GLU A 285 16.87 12.19 8.76
C GLU A 285 15.70 11.35 9.29
N TYR A 286 14.98 10.66 8.40
CA TYR A 286 13.93 9.71 8.79
C TYR A 286 14.48 8.56 9.66
N LEU A 287 15.62 7.98 9.28
CA LEU A 287 16.27 6.94 10.08
C LEU A 287 16.75 7.47 11.44
N GLU A 288 17.21 8.72 11.52
CA GLU A 288 17.55 9.38 12.78
C GLU A 288 16.33 9.54 13.70
N VAL A 289 15.15 9.85 13.13
CA VAL A 289 13.88 9.94 13.88
C VAL A 289 13.47 8.59 14.49
N ILE A 290 13.75 7.47 13.81
CA ILE A 290 13.53 6.12 14.37
C ILE A 290 14.59 5.82 15.45
N GLY A 291 15.84 6.21 15.19
CA GLY A 291 16.98 6.00 16.07
C GLY A 291 17.73 4.70 15.76
N GLN A 292 19.05 4.79 15.65
CA GLN A 292 19.90 3.65 15.23
C GLN A 292 19.80 2.44 16.16
N GLU A 293 19.70 2.65 17.47
CA GLU A 293 19.52 1.55 18.43
C GLU A 293 18.23 0.77 18.17
N ARG A 294 17.13 1.49 17.90
CA ARG A 294 15.84 0.88 17.55
C ARG A 294 15.94 0.13 16.23
N ILE A 295 16.53 0.73 15.21
CA ILE A 295 16.74 0.09 13.90
C ILE A 295 17.53 -1.21 14.05
N ASN A 296 18.67 -1.18 14.75
CA ASN A 296 19.50 -2.37 14.97
C ASN A 296 18.72 -3.49 15.67
N LYS A 297 17.92 -3.14 16.68
CA LYS A 297 17.07 -4.11 17.39
C LYS A 297 16.02 -4.74 16.48
N LEU A 298 15.38 -3.94 15.62
CA LEU A 298 14.36 -4.43 14.68
C LEU A 298 14.96 -5.30 13.57
N GLN A 299 16.18 -4.98 13.13
CA GLN A 299 16.92 -5.72 12.11
C GLN A 299 17.54 -7.03 12.64
N ASP A 300 17.67 -7.20 13.95
CA ASP A 300 18.03 -8.47 14.59
C ASP A 300 16.84 -9.46 14.59
N THR A 301 16.24 -9.65 13.40
CA THR A 301 15.12 -10.55 13.17
C THR A 301 15.60 -11.96 12.89
N THR A 302 14.89 -12.97 13.37
CA THR A 302 15.18 -14.38 13.09
C THR A 302 15.10 -14.74 11.59
N THR A 303 14.56 -13.85 10.76
CA THR A 303 14.40 -14.04 9.30
C THR A 303 15.53 -13.42 8.46
N TRP A 304 16.57 -12.83 9.08
CA TRP A 304 17.65 -12.11 8.36
C TRP A 304 18.36 -12.97 7.29
N TYR A 305 18.42 -14.29 7.49
CA TYR A 305 19.07 -15.24 6.57
C TYR A 305 18.40 -15.29 5.19
N LEU A 306 17.14 -14.86 5.07
CA LEU A 306 16.43 -14.78 3.78
C LEU A 306 17.12 -13.81 2.80
N MET A 307 17.92 -12.87 3.32
CA MET A 307 18.66 -11.90 2.51
C MET A 307 19.98 -12.42 1.98
N ASP A 308 20.51 -13.55 2.49
CA ASP A 308 21.85 -14.04 2.16
C ASP A 308 22.10 -14.24 0.65
N PRO A 309 21.15 -14.75 -0.15
CA PRO A 309 21.34 -14.86 -1.61
C PRO A 309 21.49 -13.50 -2.30
N TYR A 310 21.00 -12.42 -1.69
CA TYR A 310 20.85 -11.11 -2.29
C TYR A 310 21.91 -10.11 -1.85
N ARG A 311 22.57 -10.30 -0.70
CA ARG A 311 23.50 -9.32 -0.08
C ARG A 311 24.56 -8.77 -1.04
N LYS A 312 25.11 -9.62 -1.90
CA LYS A 312 26.14 -9.25 -2.88
C LYS A 312 25.67 -8.29 -3.98
N TRP A 313 24.35 -8.15 -4.15
CA TRP A 313 23.75 -7.31 -5.18
C TRP A 313 23.20 -5.99 -4.64
N ILE A 314 23.12 -5.83 -3.32
CA ILE A 314 22.61 -4.61 -2.69
C ILE A 314 23.54 -3.47 -3.04
N MET A 315 22.98 -2.41 -3.62
CA MET A 315 23.69 -1.19 -3.93
C MET A 315 23.84 -0.35 -2.66
N SER A 316 25.00 0.29 -2.52
CA SER A 316 25.24 1.29 -1.48
C SER A 316 24.48 2.58 -1.75
N ASP A 317 24.21 3.37 -0.71
CA ASP A 317 23.59 4.70 -0.84
C ASP A 317 24.39 5.62 -1.79
N GLU A 318 25.72 5.49 -1.83
CA GLU A 318 26.57 6.24 -2.76
C GLU A 318 26.35 5.84 -4.23
N GLU A 319 26.15 4.55 -4.51
CA GLU A 319 25.83 4.06 -5.85
C GLU A 319 24.44 4.51 -6.28
N ILE A 320 23.46 4.44 -5.38
CA ILE A 320 22.08 4.91 -5.62
C ILE A 320 22.05 6.42 -5.87
N ALA A 321 22.79 7.20 -5.08
CA ALA A 321 22.89 8.65 -5.26
C ALA A 321 23.48 9.03 -6.64
N LYS A 322 24.47 8.29 -7.13
CA LYS A 322 25.05 8.50 -8.47
C LYS A 322 24.04 8.24 -9.60
N LEU A 323 23.15 7.27 -9.43
CA LEU A 323 22.12 6.95 -10.43
C LEU A 323 21.06 8.05 -10.55
N THR A 324 20.82 8.80 -9.48
CA THR A 324 19.72 9.77 -9.40
C THR A 324 20.18 11.22 -9.49
N ASP A 325 21.45 11.45 -9.85
CA ASP A 325 22.09 12.77 -9.80
C ASP A 325 21.93 13.45 -8.42
N GLY A 326 21.88 12.65 -7.35
CA GLY A 326 21.68 13.12 -5.97
C GLY A 326 20.23 13.42 -5.57
N ARG A 327 19.25 13.24 -6.47
CA ARG A 327 17.84 13.59 -6.22
C ARG A 327 17.15 12.73 -5.15
N GLN A 328 17.61 11.49 -4.91
CA GLN A 328 17.02 10.58 -3.91
C GLN A 328 17.13 11.07 -2.46
N ARG A 329 18.01 12.05 -2.17
CA ARG A 329 18.21 12.52 -0.80
C ARG A 329 17.15 13.51 -0.32
N GLY A 330 16.31 14.06 -1.19
CA GLY A 330 15.47 15.22 -0.86
C GLY A 330 14.01 15.09 -1.19
#